data_AF-A0A1S8RY84-F1
#
_entry.id   AF-A0A1S8RY84-F1
#
_cell.length_a   1.000
_cell.length_b   1.000
_cell.length_c   1.000
_cell.angle_alpha   90.00
_cell.angle_beta   90.00
_cell.angle_gamma   90.00
#
_symmetry.space_group_name_H-M   'P 1'
#
loop_
_entity.id
_entity.type
_entity.pdbx_description
1 polymer ?
#
loop_
_entity_poly.entity_id
_entity_poly.type
_entity_poly.pdbx_seq_one_letter_code
_entity_poly.pdbx_strand_id
1 'polypeptide(L)'
;MKLLFDDEGKVNYDKITKNTTVKDVLDAIDIFLSNNPLDCNGCEESCCKKSWSVEMDNVCVNKLSKWDNEAASNFVEEKLVKKRNYYRDFDQYVLDKKTDCNFITETNLCTIYEERPVICRLYICSARSYRYNVIRELIGSTYLKALVLEEKMRKNDFPEKTIDKYKRNPAVFAKEYNILLEEIFDYAEDEGWLYSDERDELYEEISLNL
;
A
#
# COMPACT_ATOMS: atom_id res chain seq x y z
N MET A 1 -13.79 6.43 -10.33
CA MET A 1 -13.87 6.94 -8.95
C MET A 1 -13.10 8.24 -8.85
N LYS A 2 -13.35 9.02 -7.80
CA LYS A 2 -12.63 10.22 -7.41
C LYS A 2 -12.55 10.28 -5.90
N LEU A 3 -11.56 11.02 -5.39
CA LEU A 3 -11.55 11.42 -3.99
C LEU A 3 -12.18 12.80 -3.85
N LEU A 4 -12.84 13.00 -2.72
CA LEU A 4 -13.49 14.23 -2.30
C LEU A 4 -13.36 14.40 -0.79
N PHE A 5 -13.70 15.59 -0.29
CA PHE A 5 -13.97 15.78 1.14
C PHE A 5 -15.46 15.47 1.38
N ASP A 6 -15.75 14.60 2.34
CA ASP A 6 -17.12 14.33 2.79
C ASP A 6 -17.67 15.46 3.67
N ASP A 7 -18.91 15.32 4.14
CA ASP A 7 -19.60 16.31 4.96
C ASP A 7 -18.90 16.60 6.30
N GLU A 8 -17.99 15.72 6.75
CA GLU A 8 -17.13 15.91 7.93
C GLU A 8 -15.77 16.53 7.58
N GLY A 9 -15.55 16.89 6.32
CA GLY A 9 -14.27 17.42 5.83
C GLY A 9 -13.17 16.36 5.75
N LYS A 10 -13.51 15.07 5.73
CA LYS A 10 -12.54 13.96 5.62
C LYS A 10 -12.44 13.48 4.19
N VAL A 11 -11.23 13.08 3.80
CA VAL A 11 -10.99 12.50 2.48
C VAL A 11 -11.70 11.16 2.35
N ASN A 12 -12.48 11.02 1.30
CA ASN A 12 -13.31 9.84 1.03
C ASN A 12 -13.44 9.60 -0.48
N TYR A 13 -13.97 8.44 -0.85
CA TYR A 13 -14.25 8.07 -2.24
C TYR A 13 -15.69 8.42 -2.60
N ASP A 14 -15.90 8.95 -3.82
CA ASP A 14 -17.25 9.18 -4.35
C ASP A 14 -18.02 7.87 -4.52
N LYS A 15 -17.37 6.90 -5.18
CA LYS A 15 -17.93 5.62 -5.57
C LYS A 15 -16.81 4.61 -5.78
N ILE A 16 -17.05 3.39 -5.31
CA ILE A 16 -16.25 2.20 -5.62
C ILE A 16 -17.16 1.21 -6.32
N THR A 17 -16.62 0.48 -7.30
CA THR A 17 -17.35 -0.55 -8.03
C THR A 17 -16.57 -1.84 -7.97
N LYS A 18 -17.23 -2.96 -8.27
CA LYS A 18 -16.55 -4.28 -8.32
C LYS A 18 -15.42 -4.36 -9.35
N ASN A 19 -15.42 -3.46 -10.33
CA ASN A 19 -14.37 -3.37 -11.35
C ASN A 19 -13.27 -2.36 -10.99
N THR A 20 -13.35 -1.72 -9.82
CA THR A 20 -12.34 -0.76 -9.39
C THR A 20 -11.04 -1.50 -9.06
N THR A 21 -9.94 -1.01 -9.62
CA THR A 21 -8.59 -1.55 -9.38
C THR A 21 -7.86 -0.73 -8.33
N VAL A 22 -6.80 -1.31 -7.76
CA VAL A 22 -5.82 -0.55 -6.96
C VAL A 22 -5.25 0.61 -7.77
N LYS A 23 -5.06 0.45 -9.08
CA LYS A 23 -4.55 1.52 -9.94
C LYS A 23 -5.51 2.70 -9.97
N ASP A 24 -6.81 2.44 -10.10
CA ASP A 24 -7.83 3.50 -10.07
C ASP A 24 -7.80 4.28 -8.74
N VAL A 25 -7.56 3.59 -7.61
CA VAL A 25 -7.41 4.23 -6.29
C VAL A 25 -6.18 5.15 -6.29
N LEU A 26 -5.03 4.64 -6.72
CA LEU A 26 -3.78 5.41 -6.74
C LEU A 26 -3.85 6.61 -7.70
N ASP A 27 -4.40 6.40 -8.91
CA ASP A 27 -4.62 7.47 -9.88
C ASP A 27 -5.58 8.54 -9.33
N ALA A 28 -6.64 8.14 -8.62
CA ALA A 28 -7.57 9.07 -8.00
C ALA A 28 -6.91 9.90 -6.88
N ILE A 29 -5.98 9.31 -6.13
CA ILE A 29 -5.17 10.03 -5.13
C ILE A 29 -4.24 11.03 -5.83
N ASP A 30 -3.52 10.61 -6.86
CA ASP A 30 -2.60 11.48 -7.61
C ASP A 30 -3.34 12.69 -8.22
N ILE A 31 -4.55 12.47 -8.77
CA ILE A 31 -5.44 13.54 -9.26
C ILE A 31 -5.90 14.43 -8.10
N PHE A 32 -6.30 13.86 -6.98
CA PHE A 32 -6.78 14.63 -5.82
C PHE A 32 -5.69 15.54 -5.25
N LEU A 33 -4.46 15.03 -5.11
CA LEU A 33 -3.31 15.78 -4.61
C LEU A 33 -2.83 16.85 -5.60
N SER A 34 -3.00 16.62 -6.90
CA SER A 34 -2.72 17.63 -7.93
C SER A 34 -3.69 18.82 -7.83
N ASN A 35 -4.96 18.55 -7.53
CA ASN A 35 -6.00 19.59 -7.37
C ASN A 35 -6.03 20.20 -5.96
N ASN A 36 -5.53 19.47 -4.97
CA ASN A 36 -5.47 19.87 -3.56
C ASN A 36 -4.04 19.65 -3.01
N PRO A 37 -3.05 20.47 -3.42
CA PRO A 37 -1.68 20.31 -2.97
C PRO A 37 -1.58 20.36 -1.45
N LEU A 38 -0.99 19.33 -0.85
CA LEU A 38 -0.80 19.27 0.60
C LEU A 38 0.38 20.14 1.03
N ASP A 39 0.23 20.85 2.15
CA ASP A 39 1.36 21.46 2.84
C ASP A 39 2.18 20.38 3.58
N CYS A 40 3.05 19.69 2.83
CA CYS A 40 3.89 18.64 3.37
C CYS A 40 4.86 19.14 4.44
N ASN A 41 5.17 20.44 4.48
CA ASN A 41 6.04 21.02 5.52
C ASN A 41 5.30 21.17 6.85
N GLY A 42 3.99 21.47 6.81
CA GLY A 42 3.11 21.49 7.98
C GLY A 42 2.61 20.11 8.41
N CYS A 43 2.96 19.06 7.67
CA CYS A 43 2.43 17.73 7.90
C CYS A 43 3.06 17.04 9.12
N GLU A 44 2.32 16.99 10.23
CA GLU A 44 2.73 16.26 11.43
C GLU A 44 2.87 14.75 11.20
N GLU A 45 2.26 14.19 10.15
CA GLU A 45 2.32 12.74 9.90
C GLU A 45 3.33 12.31 8.81
N SER A 46 4.26 13.19 8.44
CA SER A 46 5.20 12.90 7.35
C SER A 46 6.22 11.81 7.71
N CYS A 47 5.96 10.57 7.27
CA CYS A 47 6.90 9.44 7.42
C CYS A 47 8.25 9.72 6.74
N CYS A 48 8.28 10.58 5.71
CA CYS A 48 9.50 10.94 5.00
C CYS A 48 10.52 11.70 5.86
N LYS A 49 10.06 12.49 6.83
CA LYS A 49 10.89 13.37 7.68
C LYS A 49 10.95 12.97 9.15
N LYS A 50 10.26 11.89 9.50
CA LYS A 50 10.23 11.35 10.87
C LYS A 50 10.93 10.01 10.92
N SER A 51 11.45 9.61 12.07
CA SER A 51 12.06 8.29 12.29
C SER A 51 11.09 7.10 12.22
N TRP A 52 9.84 7.35 11.83
CA TRP A 52 8.82 6.32 11.63
C TRP A 52 9.20 5.38 10.50
N SER A 53 8.76 4.13 10.61
CA SER A 53 9.00 3.15 9.57
C SER A 53 8.25 3.50 8.28
N VAL A 54 8.85 3.15 7.15
CA VAL A 54 8.21 3.18 5.84
C VAL A 54 8.09 1.73 5.40
N GLU A 55 6.86 1.22 5.36
CA GLU A 55 6.59 -0.14 4.92
C GLU A 55 6.88 -0.29 3.42
N MET A 56 7.53 -1.40 3.07
CA MET A 56 7.94 -1.72 1.71
C MET A 56 7.18 -2.93 1.20
N ASP A 57 6.69 -2.85 -0.03
CA ASP A 57 6.00 -3.94 -0.71
C ASP A 57 6.81 -4.52 -1.87
N ASN A 58 6.30 -5.61 -2.42
CA ASN A 58 6.97 -6.40 -3.44
C ASN A 58 7.11 -5.63 -4.76
N VAL A 59 6.10 -4.87 -5.18
CA VAL A 59 6.14 -4.14 -6.46
C VAL A 59 7.25 -3.09 -6.41
N CYS A 60 7.31 -2.30 -5.33
CA CYS A 60 8.37 -1.31 -5.12
C CYS A 60 9.76 -1.95 -5.12
N VAL A 61 9.98 -2.97 -4.28
CA VAL A 61 11.28 -3.67 -4.21
C VAL A 61 11.67 -4.25 -5.57
N ASN A 62 10.74 -4.89 -6.27
CA ASN A 62 11.00 -5.48 -7.58
C ASN A 62 11.32 -4.42 -8.64
N LYS A 63 10.64 -3.27 -8.63
CA LYS A 63 10.96 -2.15 -9.54
C LYS A 63 12.35 -1.58 -9.27
N LEU A 64 12.69 -1.32 -8.00
CA LEU A 64 14.01 -0.81 -7.60
C LEU A 64 15.14 -1.78 -7.97
N SER A 65 14.87 -3.07 -7.89
CA SER A 65 15.82 -4.13 -8.27
C SER A 65 15.68 -4.58 -9.72
N LYS A 66 14.93 -3.86 -10.56
CA LYS A 66 14.74 -4.14 -11.99
C LYS A 66 14.30 -5.58 -12.28
N TRP A 67 13.49 -6.16 -11.40
CA TRP A 67 12.99 -7.53 -11.49
C TRP A 67 14.06 -8.63 -11.42
N ASP A 68 15.27 -8.29 -10.96
CA ASP A 68 16.31 -9.28 -10.70
C ASP A 68 16.18 -9.84 -9.27
N ASN A 69 16.11 -11.17 -9.16
CA ASN A 69 15.86 -11.84 -7.87
C ASN A 69 17.01 -11.66 -6.88
N GLU A 70 18.26 -11.70 -7.35
CA GLU A 70 19.44 -11.52 -6.50
C GLU A 70 19.50 -10.09 -5.99
N ALA A 71 19.35 -9.09 -6.88
CA ALA A 71 19.29 -7.69 -6.52
C ALA A 71 18.11 -7.36 -5.59
N ALA A 72 16.97 -8.04 -5.73
CA ALA A 72 15.82 -7.86 -4.86
C ALA A 72 16.08 -8.42 -3.46
N SER A 73 16.65 -9.62 -3.34
CA SER A 73 17.04 -10.17 -2.04
C SER A 73 18.15 -9.36 -1.38
N ASN A 74 19.16 -8.89 -2.14
CA ASN A 74 20.19 -7.99 -1.62
C ASN A 74 19.59 -6.68 -1.08
N PHE A 75 18.64 -6.09 -1.80
CA PHE A 75 17.94 -4.90 -1.32
C PHE A 75 17.20 -5.17 0.00
N VAL A 76 16.48 -6.30 0.10
CA VAL A 76 15.76 -6.68 1.32
C VAL A 76 16.73 -6.86 2.49
N GLU A 77 17.87 -7.53 2.28
CA GLU A 77 18.85 -7.81 3.33
C GLU A 77 19.62 -6.56 3.78
N GLU A 78 19.98 -5.69 2.86
CA GLU A 78 20.82 -4.53 3.16
C GLU A 78 20.04 -3.29 3.60
N LYS A 79 18.79 -3.14 3.15
CA LYS A 79 18.03 -1.89 3.29
C LYS A 79 16.80 -2.02 4.18
N LEU A 80 16.32 -3.24 4.45
CA LEU A 80 15.06 -3.45 5.16
C LEU A 80 15.25 -4.19 6.48
N VAL A 81 14.36 -3.93 7.42
CA VAL A 81 14.23 -4.68 8.68
C VAL A 81 12.83 -5.29 8.79
N LYS A 82 12.74 -6.47 9.37
CA LYS A 82 11.45 -7.09 9.69
C LYS A 82 10.83 -6.43 10.91
N LYS A 83 9.54 -6.12 10.84
CA LYS A 83 8.73 -5.67 11.98
C LYS A 83 7.41 -6.41 12.01
N ARG A 84 6.85 -6.62 13.20
CA ARG A 84 5.51 -7.20 13.35
C ARG A 84 4.46 -6.16 12.95
N ASN A 85 3.56 -6.52 12.04
CA ASN A 85 2.29 -5.85 11.86
C ASN A 85 1.31 -6.40 12.91
N TYR A 86 1.13 -5.67 14.01
CA TYR A 86 0.29 -6.12 15.12
C TYR A 86 -1.21 -6.12 14.78
N TYR A 87 -1.63 -5.33 13.80
CA TYR A 87 -3.04 -5.25 13.40
C TYR A 87 -3.47 -6.47 12.56
N ARG A 88 -2.56 -7.03 11.76
CA ARG A 88 -2.84 -8.17 10.87
C ARG A 88 -2.11 -9.47 11.22
N ASP A 89 -1.36 -9.44 12.33
CA ASP A 89 -0.63 -10.58 12.88
C ASP A 89 0.35 -11.28 11.90
N PHE A 90 1.10 -10.49 11.13
CA PHE A 90 2.18 -11.00 10.26
C PHE A 90 3.44 -10.12 10.31
N ASP A 91 4.58 -10.66 9.91
CA ASP A 91 5.83 -9.87 9.81
C ASP A 91 5.87 -9.15 8.47
N GLN A 92 6.21 -7.87 8.47
CA GLN A 92 6.38 -7.03 7.27
C GLN A 92 7.80 -6.47 7.19
N TYR A 93 8.20 -6.03 6.01
CA TYR A 93 9.47 -5.33 5.81
C TYR A 93 9.26 -3.82 5.81
N VAL A 94 10.15 -3.12 6.49
CA VAL A 94 10.18 -1.66 6.51
C VAL A 94 11.59 -1.16 6.20
N LEU A 95 11.73 0.05 5.66
CA LEU A 95 13.03 0.66 5.45
C LEU A 95 13.79 0.80 6.77
N ASP A 96 15.06 0.37 6.78
CA ASP A 96 15.99 0.69 7.84
C ASP A 96 16.43 2.14 7.69
N LYS A 97 15.82 3.01 8.49
CA LYS A 97 16.15 4.43 8.54
C LYS A 97 16.11 4.93 9.97
N LYS A 98 17.01 5.88 10.27
CA LYS A 98 17.13 6.49 11.62
C LYS A 98 16.40 7.82 11.74
N THR A 99 16.37 8.60 10.67
CA THR A 99 15.75 9.93 10.62
C THR A 99 14.91 10.05 9.35
N ASP A 100 15.42 10.72 8.33
CA ASP A 100 14.77 10.96 7.05
C ASP A 100 14.71 9.68 6.21
N CYS A 101 13.77 9.61 5.28
CA CYS A 101 13.71 8.53 4.30
C CYS A 101 14.99 8.48 3.47
N ASN A 102 15.53 7.28 3.27
CA ASN A 102 16.76 7.06 2.48
C ASN A 102 16.63 7.52 1.00
N PHE A 103 15.42 7.85 0.57
CA PHE A 103 15.08 8.28 -0.79
C PHE A 103 14.63 9.75 -0.87
N ILE A 104 14.81 10.55 0.17
CA ILE A 104 14.50 11.98 0.11
C ILE A 104 15.76 12.80 -0.17
N THR A 105 15.67 13.77 -1.08
CA THR A 105 16.72 14.75 -1.33
C THR A 105 16.75 15.79 -0.20
N GLU A 106 17.83 16.57 -0.15
CA GLU A 106 17.93 17.75 0.72
C GLU A 106 16.82 18.79 0.44
N THR A 107 16.29 18.80 -0.78
CA THR A 107 15.17 19.65 -1.22
C THR A 107 13.79 19.04 -1.00
N ASN A 108 13.68 17.99 -0.19
CA ASN A 108 12.43 17.30 0.17
C ASN A 108 11.72 16.60 -1.00
N LEU A 109 12.46 16.18 -2.03
CA LEU A 109 11.91 15.44 -3.17
C LEU A 109 12.22 13.95 -3.05
N CYS A 110 11.26 13.08 -3.39
CA CYS A 110 11.48 11.65 -3.42
C CYS A 110 12.23 11.26 -4.69
N THR A 111 13.35 10.54 -4.57
CA THR A 111 14.18 10.09 -5.70
C THR A 111 13.61 8.88 -6.42
N ILE A 112 12.58 8.23 -5.86
CA ILE A 112 11.90 7.04 -6.40
C ILE A 112 10.39 7.29 -6.56
N TYR A 113 9.99 8.52 -6.88
CA TYR A 113 8.60 8.98 -6.76
C TYR A 113 7.58 8.06 -7.46
N GLU A 114 7.90 7.55 -8.65
CA GLU A 114 7.06 6.67 -9.45
C GLU A 114 7.09 5.21 -8.94
N GLU A 115 8.22 4.80 -8.36
CA GLU A 115 8.45 3.47 -7.83
C GLU A 115 8.13 3.34 -6.33
N ARG A 116 7.59 4.40 -5.71
CA ARG A 116 7.28 4.42 -4.27
C ARG A 116 6.44 3.20 -3.86
N PRO A 117 6.62 2.71 -2.61
CA PRO A 117 5.79 1.65 -2.08
C PRO A 117 4.33 2.10 -2.00
N VAL A 118 3.42 1.13 -2.08
CA VAL A 118 1.97 1.37 -2.14
C VAL A 118 1.48 2.21 -0.96
N ILE A 119 2.03 2.00 0.24
CA ILE A 119 1.68 2.79 1.44
C ILE A 119 2.04 4.27 1.27
N CYS A 120 3.18 4.57 0.64
CA CYS A 120 3.56 5.96 0.34
C CYS A 120 2.66 6.58 -0.72
N ARG A 121 2.13 5.81 -1.66
CA ARG A 121 1.18 6.29 -2.67
C ARG A 121 -0.24 6.46 -2.12
N LEU A 122 -0.63 5.65 -1.13
CA LEU A 122 -1.91 5.74 -0.42
C LEU A 122 -1.92 6.84 0.67
N TYR A 123 -0.80 7.53 0.87
CA TYR A 123 -0.67 8.52 1.93
C TYR A 123 -1.24 9.87 1.52
N ILE A 124 -2.13 10.42 2.36
CA ILE A 124 -2.66 11.78 2.24
C ILE A 124 -2.54 12.43 3.62
N CYS A 125 -1.85 13.57 3.68
CA CYS A 125 -1.73 14.36 4.91
C CYS A 125 -2.99 15.22 5.15
N SER A 126 -4.12 14.55 5.35
CA SER A 126 -5.39 15.15 5.72
C SER A 126 -6.21 14.14 6.52
N ALA A 127 -7.28 14.61 7.17
CA ALA A 127 -8.21 13.74 7.85
C ALA A 127 -8.83 12.77 6.83
N ARG A 128 -8.93 11.49 7.19
CA ARG A 128 -9.40 10.40 6.31
C ARG A 128 -10.62 9.75 6.91
N SER A 129 -11.61 9.46 6.07
CA SER A 129 -12.80 8.70 6.46
C SER A 129 -12.43 7.28 6.90
N TYR A 130 -13.34 6.63 7.62
CA TYR A 130 -13.20 5.22 7.97
C TYR A 130 -13.01 4.35 6.71
N ARG A 131 -13.88 4.54 5.70
CA ARG A 131 -13.83 3.85 4.41
C ARG A 131 -12.46 3.99 3.72
N TYR A 132 -11.90 5.20 3.69
CA TYR A 132 -10.55 5.42 3.14
C TYR A 132 -9.50 4.61 3.88
N ASN A 133 -9.53 4.65 5.22
CA ASN A 133 -8.56 3.93 6.03
C ASN A 133 -8.67 2.42 5.87
N VAL A 134 -9.87 1.85 5.85
CA VAL A 134 -10.07 0.41 5.62
C VAL A 134 -9.45 0.00 4.29
N ILE A 135 -9.78 0.68 3.20
CA ILE A 135 -9.29 0.34 1.86
C ILE A 135 -7.78 0.48 1.78
N ARG A 136 -7.21 1.56 2.33
CA ARG A 136 -5.77 1.75 2.43
C ARG A 136 -5.11 0.58 3.17
N GLU A 137 -5.65 0.17 4.31
CA GLU A 137 -5.09 -0.92 5.13
C GLU A 137 -5.18 -2.28 4.44
N LEU A 138 -6.29 -2.56 3.72
CA LEU A 138 -6.47 -3.80 2.97
C LEU A 138 -5.49 -3.91 1.79
N ILE A 139 -5.38 -2.84 0.99
CA ILE A 139 -4.41 -2.77 -0.11
C ILE A 139 -3.00 -2.92 0.45
N GLY A 140 -2.64 -2.08 1.43
CA GLY A 140 -1.33 -2.10 2.08
C GLY A 140 -0.96 -3.48 2.59
N SER A 141 -1.78 -4.06 3.46
CA SER A 141 -1.50 -5.37 4.08
C SER A 141 -1.29 -6.48 3.06
N THR A 142 -2.04 -6.46 1.95
CA THR A 142 -1.94 -7.46 0.88
C THR A 142 -0.57 -7.41 0.19
N TYR A 143 -0.15 -6.22 -0.25
CA TYR A 143 1.14 -5.99 -0.91
C TYR A 143 2.35 -6.16 0.05
N LEU A 144 2.22 -5.71 1.29
CA LEU A 144 3.27 -5.88 2.31
C LEU A 144 3.51 -7.36 2.64
N LYS A 145 2.43 -8.15 2.76
CA LYS A 145 2.53 -9.60 2.96
C LYS A 145 3.07 -10.30 1.72
N ALA A 146 2.76 -9.81 0.51
CA ALA A 146 3.31 -10.39 -0.73
C ALA A 146 4.84 -10.33 -0.77
N LEU A 147 5.47 -9.23 -0.34
CA LEU A 147 6.94 -9.15 -0.25
C LEU A 147 7.52 -10.24 0.68
N VAL A 148 6.85 -10.48 1.80
CA VAL A 148 7.28 -11.47 2.78
C VAL A 148 7.19 -12.89 2.22
N LEU A 149 6.15 -13.17 1.44
CA LEU A 149 5.98 -14.46 0.78
C LEU A 149 6.98 -14.64 -0.37
N GLU A 150 7.17 -13.63 -1.21
CA GLU A 150 8.16 -13.65 -2.29
C GLU A 150 9.58 -13.85 -1.78
N GLU A 151 9.97 -13.13 -0.72
CA GLU A 151 11.30 -13.28 -0.15
C GLU A 151 11.52 -14.66 0.48
N LYS A 152 10.48 -15.25 1.09
CA LYS A 152 10.53 -16.66 1.50
C LYS A 152 10.75 -17.58 0.31
N MET A 153 10.10 -17.34 -0.82
CA MET A 153 10.29 -18.13 -2.05
C MET A 153 11.67 -17.94 -2.67
N ARG A 154 12.27 -16.74 -2.62
CA ARG A 154 13.64 -16.54 -3.11
C ARG A 154 14.68 -17.29 -2.27
N LYS A 155 14.47 -17.32 -0.95
CA LYS A 155 15.40 -17.93 0.01
C LYS A 155 15.30 -19.44 0.12
N ASN A 156 14.24 -20.04 -0.41
CA ASN A 156 13.95 -21.46 -0.23
C ASN A 156 13.49 -22.07 -1.54
N ASP A 157 13.99 -23.26 -1.86
CA ASP A 157 13.51 -24.05 -2.99
C ASP A 157 12.22 -24.79 -2.59
N PHE A 158 11.09 -24.08 -2.59
CA PHE A 158 9.81 -24.65 -2.22
C PHE A 158 9.18 -25.49 -3.35
N PRO A 159 8.49 -26.59 -3.02
CA PRO A 159 7.70 -27.31 -4.02
C PRO A 159 6.53 -26.45 -4.52
N GLU A 160 6.10 -26.70 -5.76
CA GLU A 160 5.03 -25.95 -6.46
C GLU A 160 3.77 -25.78 -5.62
N LYS A 161 3.33 -26.83 -4.92
CA LYS A 161 2.17 -26.79 -4.02
C LYS A 161 2.27 -25.72 -2.92
N THR A 162 3.48 -25.47 -2.40
CA THR A 162 3.71 -24.42 -1.39
C THR A 162 3.67 -23.04 -2.03
N ILE A 163 4.26 -22.90 -3.23
CA ILE A 163 4.21 -21.67 -4.02
C ILE A 163 2.75 -21.31 -4.34
N ASP A 164 1.95 -22.27 -4.76
CA ASP A 164 0.53 -22.06 -5.08
C ASP A 164 -0.28 -21.62 -3.86
N LYS A 165 0.04 -22.13 -2.67
CA LYS A 165 -0.57 -21.65 -1.43
C LYS A 165 -0.28 -20.17 -1.18
N TYR A 166 0.91 -19.70 -1.52
CA TYR A 166 1.31 -18.29 -1.38
C TYR A 166 0.65 -17.40 -2.43
N LYS A 167 0.46 -17.89 -3.66
CA LYS A 167 -0.25 -17.17 -4.73
C LYS A 167 -1.75 -16.91 -4.44
N ARG A 168 -2.30 -17.46 -3.35
CA ARG A 168 -3.62 -17.03 -2.83
C ARG A 168 -3.66 -15.55 -2.45
N ASN A 169 -2.51 -14.98 -2.04
CA ASN A 169 -2.38 -13.54 -1.97
C ASN A 169 -2.25 -13.00 -3.41
N PRO A 170 -3.20 -12.19 -3.88
CA PRO A 170 -3.25 -11.76 -5.29
C PRO A 170 -2.07 -10.85 -5.67
N ALA A 171 -1.42 -10.22 -4.69
CA ALA A 171 -0.27 -9.35 -4.93
C ALA A 171 1.04 -10.12 -5.14
N VAL A 172 1.11 -11.42 -4.87
CA VAL A 172 2.32 -12.22 -5.10
C VAL A 172 2.66 -12.25 -6.59
N PHE A 173 3.88 -11.81 -6.91
CA PHE A 173 4.43 -11.61 -8.26
C PHE A 173 3.71 -10.55 -9.11
N ALA A 174 2.88 -9.69 -8.49
CA ALA A 174 2.28 -8.57 -9.18
C ALA A 174 3.37 -7.63 -9.73
N LYS A 175 3.26 -7.28 -11.02
CA LYS A 175 4.21 -6.34 -11.67
C LYS A 175 3.88 -4.88 -11.47
N GLU A 176 2.59 -4.62 -11.28
CA GLU A 176 2.01 -3.29 -11.18
C GLU A 176 0.90 -3.32 -10.14
N TYR A 177 0.48 -2.14 -9.70
CA TYR A 177 -0.62 -1.97 -8.76
C TYR A 177 -2.00 -2.04 -9.46
N ASN A 178 -2.28 -3.09 -10.25
CA ASN A 178 -3.49 -3.18 -11.10
C ASN A 178 -4.46 -4.32 -10.73
N ILE A 179 -4.41 -4.78 -9.48
CA ILE A 179 -5.30 -5.84 -8.97
C ILE A 179 -6.68 -5.25 -8.71
N LEU A 180 -7.75 -6.03 -8.92
CA LEU A 180 -9.11 -5.59 -8.56
C LEU A 180 -9.24 -5.46 -7.04
N LEU A 181 -9.96 -4.44 -6.56
CA LEU A 181 -10.28 -4.35 -5.15
C LEU A 181 -11.10 -5.56 -4.66
N GLU A 182 -11.93 -6.14 -5.52
CA GLU A 182 -12.63 -7.40 -5.19
C GLU A 182 -11.65 -8.54 -4.87
N GLU A 183 -10.55 -8.69 -5.61
CA GLU A 183 -9.54 -9.72 -5.31
C GLU A 183 -8.81 -9.43 -3.98
N ILE A 184 -8.60 -8.15 -3.65
CA ILE A 184 -8.06 -7.73 -2.36
C ILE A 184 -9.06 -8.06 -1.23
N PHE A 185 -10.36 -7.82 -1.45
CA PHE A 185 -11.40 -8.06 -0.47
C PHE A 185 -11.63 -9.56 -0.24
N ASP A 186 -11.66 -10.37 -1.30
CA ASP A 186 -11.77 -11.83 -1.21
C ASP A 186 -10.60 -12.41 -0.40
N TYR A 187 -9.37 -11.97 -0.71
CA TYR A 187 -8.19 -12.38 0.07
C TYR A 187 -8.23 -11.89 1.52
N ALA A 188 -8.74 -10.68 1.76
CA ALA A 188 -8.88 -10.14 3.10
C ALA A 188 -9.91 -10.92 3.93
N GLU A 189 -11.05 -11.30 3.36
CA GLU A 189 -12.04 -12.16 4.03
C GLU A 189 -11.45 -13.53 4.37
N ASP A 190 -10.72 -14.14 3.44
CA ASP A 190 -10.01 -15.43 3.65
C ASP A 190 -8.99 -15.36 4.80
N GLU A 191 -8.38 -14.20 5.01
CA GLU A 191 -7.43 -13.94 6.08
C GLU A 191 -8.08 -13.42 7.38
N GLY A 192 -9.40 -13.22 7.39
CA GLY A 192 -10.14 -12.66 8.52
C GLY A 192 -9.85 -11.18 8.78
N TRP A 193 -9.45 -10.45 7.74
CA TRP A 193 -9.09 -9.03 7.78
C TRP A 193 -10.25 -8.08 7.46
N LEU A 194 -11.28 -8.60 6.81
CA LEU A 194 -12.49 -7.91 6.41
C LEU A 194 -13.67 -8.84 6.69
N TYR A 195 -14.73 -8.32 7.30
CA TYR A 195 -15.99 -9.06 7.44
C TYR A 195 -16.95 -8.73 6.28
N SER A 196 -17.85 -9.65 5.95
CA SER A 196 -18.74 -9.51 4.79
C SER A 196 -19.69 -8.33 4.90
N ASP A 197 -20.14 -7.98 6.11
CA ASP A 197 -20.96 -6.80 6.39
C ASP A 197 -20.18 -5.50 6.19
N GLU A 198 -18.92 -5.45 6.65
CA GLU A 198 -18.04 -4.30 6.40
C GLU A 198 -17.76 -4.11 4.90
N ARG A 199 -17.68 -5.19 4.11
CA ARG A 199 -17.44 -5.12 2.66
C ARG A 199 -18.56 -4.39 1.91
N ASP A 200 -19.81 -4.62 2.27
CA ASP A 200 -20.94 -3.98 1.62
C ASP A 200 -20.91 -2.46 1.83
N GLU A 201 -20.51 -2.00 3.02
CA GLU A 201 -20.33 -0.58 3.35
C GLU A 201 -19.24 0.08 2.49
N LEU A 202 -18.21 -0.68 2.06
CA LEU A 202 -17.15 -0.16 1.19
C LEU A 202 -17.65 0.22 -0.20
N TYR A 203 -18.84 -0.24 -0.62
CA TYR A 203 -19.45 0.06 -1.91
C TYR A 203 -20.42 1.23 -1.91
N GLU A 204 -20.77 1.77 -0.74
CA GLU A 204 -21.75 2.85 -0.63
C GLU A 204 -21.34 4.07 -1.47
N GLU A 205 -22.30 4.65 -2.19
CA GLU A 205 -22.08 5.89 -2.93
C GLU A 205 -22.28 7.07 -1.99
N ILE A 206 -21.29 7.95 -1.92
CA ILE A 206 -21.40 9.19 -1.13
C ILE A 206 -21.98 10.25 -2.04
N SER A 207 -23.25 10.56 -1.80
CA SER A 207 -23.93 11.66 -2.49
C SER A 207 -23.40 12.97 -1.94
N LEU A 208 -22.75 13.77 -2.79
CA LEU A 208 -22.48 15.16 -2.47
C LEU A 208 -23.84 15.87 -2.36
N ASN A 209 -24.19 16.34 -1.16
CA ASN A 209 -25.22 17.36 -1.03
C ASN A 209 -24.66 18.64 -1.65
N LEU A 210 -24.95 18.84 -2.95
CA LEU A 210 -24.63 20.06 -3.70
C LEU A 210 -25.42 21.25 -3.18
#